data_AF-A0A2P5HER9-F1
#
_entry.id   AF-A0A2P5HER9-F1
#
_cell.length_a   1.000
_cell.length_b   1.000
_cell.length_c   1.000
_cell.angle_alpha   90.00
_cell.angle_beta   90.00
_cell.angle_gamma   90.00
#
_symmetry.space_group_name_H-M   'P 1'
#
loop_
_entity.id
_entity.type
_entity.pdbx_description
1 polymer ?
#
loop_
_entity_poly.entity_id
_entity_poly.type
_entity_poly.pdbx_seq_one_letter_code
_entity_poly.pdbx_strand_id
1 'polypeptide(L)'
;MSTPVAESVESPGDHDESGDSRVLTKDEILLQIPAKLDAVEKQLRSSAHNSHRQPPAPSATSHDEEGSSILGHNHQKQEHQWPLPVSAHVAMCNFQQFKTMIHAEDTLCAIEALVWTPTLSSDIDTFMVSLTSPSTRRDIPTEPAKSLNISDAEAVNAFPPDETWIQDVRVNSYAVLSVLDNFCYNEGILIKEPHIFRRPFLYFIQNYDKIKEELQKIESQTRPRTTPMHHPGLPQDVSPSLRDLEKQPETPNDHQGATPGDEGRSGDISRAAEELRCFCDFVKVHIMPKYEQFQNDAFAGTQRIHYDDLEIIFRSGDLIYTPASATQPEEEP
;
A
#
# COMPACT_ATOMS: atom_id res chain seq x y z
N MET A 1 48.25 54.69 -36.96
CA MET A 1 48.36 53.25 -37.26
C MET A 1 48.83 52.59 -35.97
N SER A 2 48.09 51.77 -35.23
CA SER A 2 46.78 51.14 -35.41
C SER A 2 46.23 50.83 -34.01
N THR A 3 44.93 51.02 -33.81
CA THR A 3 44.16 50.58 -32.65
C THR A 3 43.71 49.13 -32.83
N PRO A 4 43.61 48.30 -31.76
CA PRO A 4 42.83 47.08 -31.81
C PRO A 4 41.40 47.32 -31.30
N VAL A 5 40.50 46.64 -31.97
CA VAL A 5 39.04 46.71 -31.92
C VAL A 5 38.52 45.94 -30.72
N ALA A 6 37.56 46.52 -29.99
CA ALA A 6 36.77 45.86 -28.98
C ALA A 6 35.61 45.12 -29.66
N GLU A 7 35.49 43.82 -29.41
CA GLU A 7 34.41 42.96 -29.89
C GLU A 7 33.47 42.70 -28.70
N SER A 8 32.31 43.35 -28.74
CA SER A 8 31.23 43.17 -27.77
C SER A 8 30.40 41.94 -28.16
N VAL A 9 30.42 40.91 -27.32
CA VAL A 9 29.50 39.77 -27.39
C VAL A 9 28.42 40.00 -26.35
N GLU A 10 27.21 40.34 -26.81
CA GLU A 10 25.99 40.34 -25.99
C GLU A 10 25.59 38.89 -25.70
N SER A 11 25.52 38.54 -24.41
CA SER A 11 25.04 37.22 -23.93
C SER A 11 23.53 37.29 -23.67
N PRO A 12 22.75 36.25 -24.02
CA PRO A 12 21.30 36.25 -23.84
C PRO A 12 20.93 36.11 -22.36
N GLY A 13 19.85 36.79 -21.97
CA GLY A 13 19.40 36.88 -20.59
C GLY A 13 18.97 35.55 -19.97
N ASP A 14 19.49 35.33 -18.77
CA ASP A 14 18.99 34.34 -17.82
C ASP A 14 17.64 34.82 -17.25
N HIS A 15 16.57 34.11 -17.57
CA HIS A 15 15.30 34.21 -16.86
C HIS A 15 15.36 33.30 -15.63
N ASP A 16 15.76 33.88 -14.49
CA ASP A 16 15.57 33.30 -13.17
C ASP A 16 14.06 33.22 -12.84
N GLU A 17 13.40 32.13 -13.23
CA GLU A 17 12.18 31.67 -12.56
C GLU A 17 12.56 30.85 -11.32
N SER A 18 13.18 31.54 -10.35
CA SER A 18 13.26 31.04 -8.98
C SER A 18 11.86 31.14 -8.37
N GLY A 19 11.10 30.06 -8.51
CA GLY A 19 9.85 29.83 -7.78
C GLY A 19 10.11 29.79 -6.28
N ASP A 20 10.11 30.97 -5.66
CA ASP A 20 10.32 31.21 -4.25
C ASP A 20 9.19 30.52 -3.46
N SER A 21 9.44 29.27 -3.08
CA SER A 21 8.58 28.50 -2.17
C SER A 21 8.70 29.09 -0.78
N ARG A 22 8.01 30.22 -0.60
CA ARG A 22 7.99 30.97 0.65
C ARG A 22 7.28 30.14 1.71
N VAL A 23 8.05 29.67 2.68
CA VAL A 23 7.56 28.93 3.83
C VAL A 23 6.69 29.87 4.65
N LEU A 24 5.37 29.67 4.58
CA LEU A 24 4.42 30.44 5.38
C LEU A 24 4.56 30.05 6.85
N THR A 25 4.66 31.06 7.70
CA THR A 25 4.66 30.89 9.16
C THR A 25 3.28 30.44 9.65
N LYS A 26 3.22 29.82 10.84
CA LYS A 26 1.96 29.37 11.46
C LYS A 26 0.92 30.49 11.55
N ASP A 27 1.37 31.71 11.83
CA ASP A 27 0.49 32.87 11.95
C ASP A 27 -0.05 33.33 10.58
N GLU A 28 0.78 33.28 9.52
CA GLU A 28 0.33 33.56 8.14
C GLU A 28 -0.67 32.52 7.64
N ILE A 29 -0.52 31.25 8.03
CA ILE A 29 -1.48 30.19 7.69
C ILE A 29 -2.80 30.45 8.43
N LEU A 30 -2.77 30.75 9.73
CA LEU A 30 -3.96 31.03 10.52
C LEU A 30 -4.72 32.27 10.03
N LEU A 31 -4.01 33.30 9.55
CA LEU A 31 -4.60 34.49 8.93
C LEU A 31 -5.33 34.21 7.61
N GLN A 32 -4.95 33.16 6.87
CA GLN A 32 -5.57 32.82 5.59
C GLN A 32 -6.80 31.90 5.70
N ILE A 33 -6.97 31.19 6.82
CA ILE A 33 -8.06 30.22 6.99
C ILE A 33 -9.45 30.87 6.87
N PRO A 34 -9.76 32.01 7.53
CA PRO A 34 -11.08 32.63 7.43
C PRO A 34 -11.43 33.05 6.00
N ALA A 35 -10.47 33.64 5.27
CA ALA A 35 -10.68 34.09 3.89
C ALA A 35 -10.92 32.92 2.92
N LYS A 36 -10.23 31.79 3.11
CA LYS A 36 -10.41 30.59 2.30
C LYS A 36 -11.76 29.90 2.58
N LEU A 37 -12.21 29.88 3.85
CA LEU A 37 -13.54 29.39 4.22
C LEU A 37 -14.66 30.21 3.56
N ASP A 38 -14.53 31.54 3.60
CA ASP A 38 -15.51 32.46 3.00
C ASP A 38 -15.61 32.30 1.47
N ALA A 39 -14.48 32.03 0.81
CA ALA A 39 -14.42 31.74 -0.62
C ALA A 39 -15.11 30.42 -0.98
N VAL A 40 -14.89 29.36 -0.19
CA VAL A 40 -15.54 28.05 -0.39
C VAL A 40 -17.04 28.14 -0.17
N GLU A 41 -17.50 28.88 0.84
CA GLU A 41 -18.93 29.06 1.09
C GLU A 41 -19.62 29.83 -0.05
N LYS A 42 -18.97 30.89 -0.58
CA LYS A 42 -19.48 31.61 -1.76
C LYS A 42 -19.57 30.70 -2.99
N GLN A 43 -18.58 29.83 -3.20
CA GLN A 43 -18.59 28.89 -4.31
C GLN A 43 -19.74 27.89 -4.18
N LEU A 44 -19.98 27.31 -3.00
CA LEU A 44 -21.12 26.44 -2.71
C LEU A 44 -22.48 27.11 -2.96
N ARG A 45 -22.64 28.36 -2.48
CA ARG A 45 -23.88 29.14 -2.70
C ARG A 45 -24.12 29.42 -4.19
N SER A 46 -23.07 29.67 -4.97
CA SER A 46 -23.15 29.90 -6.41
C SER A 46 -23.53 28.63 -7.19
N SER A 47 -23.03 27.46 -6.77
CA SER A 47 -23.38 26.18 -7.39
C SER A 47 -24.82 25.77 -7.12
N ALA A 48 -25.36 26.09 -5.93
CA ALA A 48 -26.75 25.79 -5.60
C ALA A 48 -27.77 26.56 -6.46
N HIS A 49 -27.44 27.77 -6.92
CA HIS A 49 -28.34 28.58 -7.73
C HIS A 49 -28.36 28.17 -9.22
N ASN A 50 -27.36 27.43 -9.70
CA ASN A 50 -27.29 27.00 -11.08
C ASN A 50 -28.00 25.66 -11.37
N SER A 51 -28.56 25.01 -10.34
CA SER A 51 -29.20 23.70 -10.48
C SER A 51 -30.73 23.75 -10.71
N HIS A 52 -31.31 24.95 -10.89
CA HIS A 52 -32.73 25.11 -11.24
C HIS A 52 -32.92 25.22 -12.76
N ARG A 53 -32.51 24.18 -13.50
CA ARG A 53 -32.94 24.00 -14.90
C ARG A 53 -34.30 23.30 -14.91
N GLN A 54 -35.26 23.91 -15.60
CA GLN A 54 -36.60 23.36 -15.84
C GLN A 54 -36.53 21.92 -16.36
N PRO A 55 -37.44 21.03 -15.91
CA PRO A 55 -37.58 19.72 -16.52
C PRO A 55 -38.00 19.88 -17.99
N PRO A 56 -37.43 19.09 -18.93
CA PRO A 56 -37.84 19.14 -20.33
C PRO A 56 -39.27 18.64 -20.48
N ALA A 57 -40.02 19.30 -21.35
CA ALA A 57 -41.39 18.94 -21.68
C ALA A 57 -41.46 17.53 -22.32
N PRO A 58 -42.54 16.76 -22.06
CA PRO A 58 -42.73 15.45 -22.67
C PRO A 58 -42.98 15.61 -24.17
N SER A 59 -41.99 15.23 -24.99
CA SER A 59 -42.14 15.15 -26.43
C SER A 59 -42.67 13.76 -26.77
N ALA A 60 -43.92 13.69 -27.23
CA ALA A 60 -44.49 12.51 -27.85
C ALA A 60 -43.74 12.24 -29.17
N THR A 61 -43.22 11.04 -29.35
CA THR A 61 -42.77 10.59 -30.67
C THR A 61 -43.08 9.11 -30.85
N SER A 62 -43.66 8.87 -32.00
CA SER A 62 -44.29 7.66 -32.50
C SER A 62 -43.30 6.51 -32.69
N HIS A 63 -43.88 5.31 -32.57
CA HIS A 63 -43.41 4.06 -33.17
C HIS A 63 -42.85 4.27 -34.57
N ASP A 64 -41.63 3.76 -34.79
CA ASP A 64 -41.26 3.01 -35.99
C ASP A 64 -40.28 1.92 -35.56
N GLU A 65 -40.74 0.68 -35.65
CA GLU A 65 -39.90 -0.51 -35.60
C GLU A 65 -39.19 -0.65 -36.95
N GLU A 66 -37.85 -0.64 -36.96
CA GLU A 66 -37.12 -1.36 -37.99
C GLU A 66 -35.76 -1.80 -37.47
N GLY A 67 -35.51 -3.10 -37.61
CA GLY A 67 -34.46 -3.85 -36.94
C GLY A 67 -33.06 -3.41 -37.36
N SER A 68 -32.25 -3.04 -36.38
CA SER A 68 -30.80 -3.03 -36.49
C SER A 68 -30.24 -3.98 -35.45
N SER A 69 -29.82 -5.14 -35.96
CA SER A 69 -29.12 -6.20 -35.22
C SER A 69 -27.74 -5.67 -34.80
N ILE A 70 -27.70 -4.96 -33.66
CA ILE A 70 -26.46 -4.54 -33.03
C ILE A 70 -25.91 -5.73 -32.25
N LEU A 71 -24.88 -6.34 -32.83
CA LEU A 71 -23.87 -7.22 -32.26
C LEU A 71 -23.82 -7.17 -30.72
N GLY A 72 -24.50 -8.12 -30.08
CA GLY A 72 -24.34 -8.44 -28.67
C GLY A 72 -22.92 -8.93 -28.40
N HIS A 73 -22.02 -7.99 -28.11
CA HIS A 73 -20.71 -8.31 -27.56
C HIS A 73 -20.93 -8.78 -26.14
N ASN A 74 -21.11 -10.10 -25.99
CA ASN A 74 -21.00 -10.82 -24.72
C ASN A 74 -19.62 -10.50 -24.12
N HIS A 75 -19.55 -9.42 -23.34
CA HIS A 75 -18.48 -9.21 -22.37
C HIS A 75 -18.73 -10.21 -21.27
N GLN A 76 -18.35 -11.46 -21.53
CA GLN A 76 -18.25 -12.49 -20.53
C GLN A 76 -17.12 -12.03 -19.60
N LYS A 77 -17.51 -11.27 -18.58
CA LYS A 77 -16.65 -10.73 -17.54
C LYS A 77 -15.98 -11.94 -16.91
N GLN A 78 -14.77 -12.26 -17.34
CA GLN A 78 -13.97 -13.27 -16.70
C GLN A 78 -13.76 -12.79 -15.27
N GLU A 79 -14.49 -13.37 -14.34
CA GLU A 79 -14.23 -13.18 -12.92
C GLU A 79 -12.85 -13.77 -12.67
N HIS A 80 -11.83 -12.91 -12.65
CA HIS A 80 -10.48 -13.31 -12.32
C HIS A 80 -10.52 -13.92 -10.92
N GLN A 81 -10.19 -15.21 -10.84
CA GLN A 81 -10.30 -16.00 -9.62
C GLN A 81 -9.14 -15.62 -8.70
N TRP A 82 -9.41 -14.82 -7.68
CA TRP A 82 -8.49 -14.58 -6.58
C TRP A 82 -8.38 -15.84 -5.71
N PRO A 83 -7.19 -16.21 -5.21
CA PRO A 83 -5.90 -15.49 -5.27
C PRO A 83 -5.09 -15.71 -6.55
N LEU A 84 -4.47 -14.65 -7.07
CA LEU A 84 -3.52 -14.72 -8.18
C LEU A 84 -2.12 -15.15 -7.69
N PRO A 85 -1.27 -15.74 -8.54
CA PRO A 85 0.13 -15.98 -8.20
C PRO A 85 0.88 -14.66 -7.95
N VAL A 86 1.39 -14.55 -6.73
CA VAL A 86 2.22 -13.47 -6.20
C VAL A 86 3.67 -13.92 -5.99
N SER A 87 4.63 -13.03 -6.24
CA SER A 87 6.06 -13.21 -5.92
C SER A 87 6.41 -12.49 -4.60
N ALA A 88 7.20 -13.14 -3.75
CA ALA A 88 7.57 -12.65 -2.42
C ALA A 88 8.62 -11.52 -2.45
N HIS A 89 8.24 -10.35 -2.97
CA HIS A 89 9.06 -9.15 -2.98
C HIS A 89 8.21 -7.88 -2.85
N VAL A 90 8.90 -6.76 -2.59
CA VAL A 90 8.30 -5.43 -2.47
C VAL A 90 8.61 -4.62 -3.72
N ALA A 91 7.60 -3.99 -4.32
CA ALA A 91 7.75 -2.98 -5.35
C ALA A 91 7.55 -1.58 -4.75
N MET A 92 8.52 -0.69 -4.95
CA MET A 92 8.37 0.75 -4.66
C MET A 92 7.86 1.42 -5.93
N CYS A 93 6.64 1.97 -5.87
CA CYS A 93 5.90 2.43 -7.04
C CYS A 93 5.71 3.95 -7.03
N ASN A 94 5.75 4.56 -8.22
CA ASN A 94 5.17 5.89 -8.44
C ASN A 94 3.64 5.82 -8.63
N PHE A 95 2.98 6.98 -8.79
CA PHE A 95 1.52 7.04 -8.91
C PHE A 95 0.97 6.22 -10.06
N GLN A 96 1.57 6.35 -11.24
CA GLN A 96 1.09 5.68 -12.45
C GLN A 96 1.18 4.16 -12.29
N GLN A 97 2.32 3.65 -11.83
CA GLN A 97 2.55 2.23 -11.57
C GLN A 97 1.56 1.69 -10.53
N PHE A 98 1.37 2.41 -9.43
CA PHE A 98 0.46 1.99 -8.37
C PHE A 98 -1.02 1.97 -8.81
N LYS A 99 -1.43 2.92 -9.67
CA LYS A 99 -2.82 3.02 -10.16
C LYS A 99 -3.14 2.11 -11.34
N THR A 100 -2.14 1.80 -12.15
CA THR A 100 -2.33 0.88 -13.27
C THR A 100 -2.41 -0.51 -12.68
N MET A 101 -3.63 -1.04 -12.51
CA MET A 101 -3.81 -2.40 -12.02
C MET A 101 -3.08 -3.35 -12.96
N ILE A 102 -2.08 -4.04 -12.42
CA ILE A 102 -1.28 -5.03 -13.14
C ILE A 102 -2.24 -6.07 -13.76
N HIS A 103 -2.05 -6.33 -15.05
CA HIS A 103 -2.93 -7.21 -15.83
C HIS A 103 -2.82 -8.66 -15.37
N ALA A 104 -3.84 -9.47 -15.66
CA ALA A 104 -3.93 -10.88 -15.22
C ALA A 104 -2.77 -11.79 -15.67
N GLU A 105 -1.93 -11.34 -16.61
CA GLU A 105 -0.78 -12.08 -17.13
C GLU A 105 0.52 -11.82 -16.35
N ASP A 106 0.58 -10.73 -15.57
CA ASP A 106 1.78 -10.32 -14.85
C ASP A 106 1.75 -10.90 -13.43
N THR A 107 2.89 -11.46 -13.00
CA THR A 107 3.04 -11.95 -11.62
C THR A 107 3.03 -10.77 -10.65
N LEU A 108 2.07 -10.75 -9.72
CA LEU A 108 1.95 -9.66 -8.77
C LEU A 108 3.09 -9.67 -7.75
N CYS A 109 3.50 -8.49 -7.28
CA CYS A 109 4.41 -8.37 -6.13
C CYS A 109 3.60 -8.57 -4.85
N ALA A 110 4.17 -9.18 -3.81
CA ALA A 110 3.47 -9.36 -2.53
C ALA A 110 3.04 -8.05 -1.91
N ILE A 111 3.87 -7.02 -2.06
CA ILE A 111 3.65 -5.68 -1.52
C ILE A 111 4.02 -4.67 -2.60
N GLU A 112 3.14 -3.69 -2.81
CA GLU A 112 3.39 -2.50 -3.61
C GLU A 112 3.27 -1.28 -2.69
N ALA A 113 4.28 -0.43 -2.67
CA ALA A 113 4.31 0.77 -1.85
C ALA A 113 4.34 2.00 -2.75
N LEU A 114 3.28 2.81 -2.72
CA LEU A 114 3.26 4.12 -3.37
C LEU A 114 4.19 5.06 -2.62
N VAL A 115 5.29 5.43 -3.26
CA VAL A 115 6.26 6.39 -2.72
C VAL A 115 5.89 7.78 -3.21
N TRP A 116 5.65 8.69 -2.26
CA TRP A 116 5.57 10.11 -2.52
C TRP A 116 6.97 10.66 -2.80
N THR A 117 7.11 11.35 -3.92
CA THR A 117 8.30 12.11 -4.32
C THR A 117 7.92 13.58 -4.48
N PRO A 118 8.88 14.53 -4.47
CA PRO A 118 8.59 15.94 -4.77
C PRO A 118 7.89 16.15 -6.12
N THR A 119 8.05 15.23 -7.07
CA THR A 119 7.40 15.26 -8.39
C THR A 119 5.98 14.71 -8.39
N LEU A 120 5.50 14.11 -7.29
CA LEU A 120 4.26 13.33 -7.30
C LEU A 120 3.03 14.15 -7.75
N SER A 121 2.95 15.43 -7.36
CA SER A 121 1.87 16.31 -7.83
C SER A 121 1.88 16.45 -9.36
N SER A 122 3.07 16.63 -9.95
CA SER A 122 3.24 16.69 -11.40
C SER A 122 2.92 15.35 -12.05
N ASP A 123 3.26 14.23 -11.40
CA ASP A 123 2.97 12.88 -11.90
C ASP A 123 1.47 12.58 -11.90
N ILE A 124 0.75 13.03 -10.87
CA ILE A 124 -0.72 12.96 -10.79
C ILE A 124 -1.34 13.81 -11.90
N ASP A 125 -0.91 15.07 -12.07
CA ASP A 125 -1.44 15.94 -13.11
C ASP A 125 -1.21 15.36 -14.50
N THR A 126 0.01 14.87 -14.78
CA THR A 126 0.36 14.19 -16.03
C THR A 126 -0.50 12.96 -16.26
N PHE A 127 -0.74 12.16 -15.22
CA PHE A 127 -1.63 11.00 -15.30
C PHE A 127 -3.09 11.39 -15.55
N MET A 128 -3.60 12.42 -14.89
CA MET A 128 -4.97 12.90 -15.10
C MET A 128 -5.18 13.49 -16.50
N VAL A 129 -4.17 14.17 -17.04
CA VAL A 129 -4.17 14.65 -18.43
C VAL A 129 -4.17 13.47 -19.40
N SER A 130 -3.40 12.40 -19.14
CA SER A 130 -3.37 11.21 -19.99
C SER A 130 -4.72 10.48 -20.04
N LEU A 131 -5.46 10.45 -18.92
CA LEU A 131 -6.80 9.85 -18.85
C LEU A 131 -7.89 10.63 -19.61
N THR A 132 -7.73 11.95 -19.75
CA THR A 132 -8.72 12.85 -20.37
C THR A 132 -8.48 13.06 -21.86
N SER A 133 -7.27 12.82 -22.37
CA SER A 133 -6.94 12.92 -23.79
C SER A 133 -7.60 11.78 -24.61
N PRO A 134 -8.58 12.08 -25.49
CA PRO A 134 -9.27 11.06 -26.29
C PRO A 134 -8.36 10.43 -27.35
N SER A 135 -7.30 11.12 -27.78
CA SER A 135 -6.27 10.60 -28.68
C SER A 135 -5.35 9.59 -28.00
N THR A 136 -5.12 9.72 -26.69
CA THR A 136 -4.24 8.81 -25.95
C THR A 136 -4.95 7.49 -25.63
N ARG A 137 -6.28 7.47 -25.45
CA ARG A 137 -7.04 6.24 -25.13
C ARG A 137 -6.90 5.09 -26.12
N ARG A 138 -6.49 5.33 -27.38
CA ARG A 138 -6.33 4.26 -28.37
C ARG A 138 -4.90 3.71 -28.45
N ASP A 139 -3.93 4.48 -27.98
CA ASP A 139 -2.50 4.18 -28.14
C ASP A 139 -1.74 4.16 -26.81
N ILE A 140 -2.42 4.11 -25.64
CA ILE A 140 -1.74 3.63 -24.42
C ILE A 140 -1.29 2.22 -24.78
N PRO A 141 0.03 1.96 -24.89
CA PRO A 141 0.48 0.61 -25.20
C PRO A 141 -0.02 -0.28 -24.09
N THR A 142 -0.95 -1.18 -24.41
CA THR A 142 -1.22 -2.40 -23.63
C THR A 142 -0.04 -3.35 -23.74
N GLU A 143 1.18 -2.82 -23.82
CA GLU A 143 2.33 -3.63 -23.46
C GLU A 143 2.13 -3.88 -21.97
N PRO A 144 2.06 -5.16 -21.53
CA PRO A 144 2.04 -5.47 -20.11
C PRO A 144 3.15 -4.65 -19.46
N ALA A 145 2.88 -4.10 -18.29
CA ALA A 145 3.91 -3.45 -17.50
C ALA A 145 4.92 -4.55 -17.12
N LYS A 146 5.78 -4.91 -18.08
CA LYS A 146 6.97 -5.72 -17.87
C LYS A 146 7.60 -5.05 -16.68
N SER A 147 7.57 -5.77 -15.55
CA SER A 147 8.21 -5.42 -14.28
C SER A 147 9.34 -4.47 -14.58
N LEU A 148 9.16 -3.20 -14.24
CA LEU A 148 10.00 -2.15 -14.79
C LEU A 148 11.46 -2.52 -14.66
N ASN A 149 12.20 -2.19 -15.73
CA ASN A 149 13.64 -2.16 -15.68
C ASN A 149 14.06 -1.43 -14.41
N ILE A 150 15.13 -1.92 -13.78
CA ILE A 150 15.76 -1.42 -12.55
C ILE A 150 15.89 0.13 -12.52
N SER A 151 15.87 0.79 -13.69
CA SER A 151 15.88 2.25 -13.88
C SER A 151 14.79 3.04 -13.12
N ASP A 152 13.60 2.48 -12.91
CA ASP A 152 12.53 3.25 -12.24
C ASP A 152 12.63 3.14 -10.71
N ALA A 153 13.14 2.02 -10.20
CA ALA A 153 13.55 1.92 -8.80
C ALA A 153 14.74 2.85 -8.53
N GLU A 154 15.65 3.02 -9.49
CA GLU A 154 16.71 4.03 -9.41
C GLU A 154 16.14 5.45 -9.34
N ALA A 155 15.04 5.76 -10.06
CA ALA A 155 14.41 7.08 -9.99
C ALA A 155 13.83 7.38 -8.61
N VAL A 156 13.20 6.41 -7.94
CA VAL A 156 12.74 6.58 -6.56
C VAL A 156 13.93 6.73 -5.60
N ASN A 157 15.00 5.96 -5.81
CA ASN A 157 16.23 6.04 -5.02
C ASN A 157 17.10 7.28 -5.33
N ALA A 158 16.78 8.03 -6.38
CA ALA A 158 17.51 9.25 -6.75
C ALA A 158 17.22 10.42 -5.79
N PHE A 159 16.10 10.35 -5.06
CA PHE A 159 15.74 11.36 -4.08
C PHE A 159 16.31 11.02 -2.70
N PRO A 160 16.67 12.03 -1.88
CA PRO A 160 17.05 11.81 -0.50
C PRO A 160 15.97 11.03 0.28
N PRO A 161 16.35 10.14 1.21
CA PRO A 161 15.40 9.40 2.07
C PRO A 161 14.48 10.28 2.93
N ASP A 162 14.84 11.56 3.09
CA ASP A 162 14.07 12.55 3.85
C ASP A 162 13.04 13.29 2.98
N GLU A 163 13.17 13.22 1.66
CA GLU A 163 12.25 13.83 0.69
C GLU A 163 11.26 12.84 0.11
N THR A 164 11.43 11.55 0.41
CA THR A 164 10.54 10.48 -0.01
C THR A 164 9.86 9.83 1.17
N TRP A 165 8.58 9.50 1.01
CA TRP A 165 7.84 8.75 2.03
C TRP A 165 6.80 7.84 1.42
N ILE A 166 6.47 6.75 2.12
CA ILE A 166 5.42 5.84 1.68
C ILE A 166 4.06 6.44 2.07
N GLN A 167 3.16 6.56 1.07
CA GLN A 167 1.82 7.11 1.23
C GLN A 167 0.77 6.00 1.39
N ASP A 168 0.76 5.07 0.44
CA ASP A 168 -0.17 3.94 0.39
C ASP A 168 0.62 2.64 0.22
N VAL A 169 0.15 1.55 0.81
CA VAL A 169 0.70 0.20 0.64
C VAL A 169 -0.42 -0.74 0.22
N ARG A 170 -0.30 -1.31 -0.97
CA ARG A 170 -1.15 -2.40 -1.42
C ARG A 170 -0.50 -3.73 -1.05
N VAL A 171 -1.27 -4.59 -0.38
CA VAL A 171 -0.87 -5.97 -0.12
C VAL A 171 -1.64 -6.86 -1.09
N ASN A 172 -0.91 -7.56 -1.96
CA ASN A 172 -1.47 -8.55 -2.87
C ASN A 172 -1.32 -9.99 -2.32
N SER A 173 -0.47 -10.22 -1.32
CA SER A 173 -0.31 -11.56 -0.76
C SER A 173 -1.54 -12.01 0.02
N TYR A 174 -2.20 -13.08 -0.43
CA TYR A 174 -3.28 -13.74 0.32
C TYR A 174 -2.77 -14.26 1.68
N ALA A 175 -1.56 -14.81 1.74
CA ALA A 175 -0.98 -15.29 2.99
C ALA A 175 -0.89 -14.16 4.03
N VAL A 176 -0.35 -13.00 3.64
CA VAL A 176 -0.27 -11.82 4.50
C VAL A 176 -1.66 -11.31 4.90
N LEU A 177 -2.58 -11.15 3.94
CA LEU A 177 -3.94 -10.68 4.19
C LEU A 177 -4.72 -11.63 5.11
N SER A 178 -4.53 -12.95 4.97
CA SER A 178 -5.20 -13.94 5.83
C SER A 178 -4.75 -13.85 7.29
N VAL A 179 -3.46 -13.61 7.53
CA VAL A 179 -2.93 -13.42 8.89
C VAL A 179 -3.40 -12.09 9.47
N LEU A 180 -3.38 -11.02 8.66
CA LEU A 180 -3.92 -9.72 9.08
C LEU A 180 -5.41 -9.80 9.44
N ASP A 181 -6.22 -10.45 8.60
CA ASP A 181 -7.67 -10.62 8.81
C ASP A 181 -7.99 -11.33 10.12
N ASN A 182 -7.21 -12.35 10.49
CA ASN A 182 -7.36 -13.08 11.76
C ASN A 182 -7.20 -12.19 13.00
N PHE A 183 -6.50 -11.07 12.89
CA PHE A 183 -6.31 -10.12 13.98
C PHE A 183 -7.24 -8.90 13.87
N CYS A 184 -8.02 -8.82 12.79
CA CYS A 184 -9.05 -7.81 12.62
C CYS A 184 -10.36 -8.27 13.29
N TYR A 185 -11.10 -7.33 13.88
CA TYR A 185 -12.48 -7.59 14.32
C TYR A 185 -13.48 -7.67 13.15
N ASN A 186 -12.98 -7.60 11.92
CA ASN A 186 -13.75 -7.55 10.69
C ASN A 186 -13.62 -8.88 9.94
N GLU A 187 -14.53 -9.81 10.23
CA GLU A 187 -14.55 -11.17 9.69
C GLU A 187 -14.46 -11.23 8.15
N GLY A 188 -13.27 -11.51 7.60
CA GLY A 188 -13.09 -11.86 6.19
C GLY A 188 -13.16 -10.70 5.19
N ILE A 189 -13.01 -9.45 5.62
CA ILE A 189 -13.03 -8.30 4.68
C ILE A 189 -11.71 -8.24 3.89
N LEU A 190 -10.58 -8.54 4.52
CA LEU A 190 -9.26 -8.33 3.92
C LEU A 190 -8.86 -9.42 2.92
N ILE A 191 -9.47 -10.60 2.97
CA ILE A 191 -9.06 -11.76 2.17
C ILE A 191 -9.64 -11.82 0.76
N LYS A 192 -10.59 -10.93 0.42
CA LYS A 192 -11.38 -11.01 -0.83
C LYS A 192 -10.67 -10.42 -2.04
N GLU A 193 -9.79 -9.45 -1.82
CA GLU A 193 -9.12 -8.68 -2.87
C GLU A 193 -7.82 -8.07 -2.32
N PRO A 194 -6.88 -7.67 -3.20
CA PRO A 194 -5.78 -6.83 -2.79
C PRO A 194 -6.24 -5.64 -1.95
N HIS A 195 -5.59 -5.41 -0.81
CA HIS A 195 -6.01 -4.35 0.10
C HIS A 195 -5.01 -3.20 0.14
N ILE A 196 -5.52 -1.96 0.10
CA ILE A 196 -4.70 -0.75 0.20
C ILE A 196 -4.80 -0.19 1.62
N PHE A 197 -3.67 -0.19 2.32
CA PHE A 197 -3.48 0.45 3.61
C PHE A 197 -2.89 1.83 3.40
N ARG A 198 -3.39 2.82 4.13
CA ARG A 198 -2.88 4.20 4.05
C ARG A 198 -2.05 4.54 5.29
N ARG A 199 -1.17 5.53 5.13
CA ARG A 199 -0.49 6.20 6.24
C ARG A 199 -1.52 6.65 7.29
N PRO A 200 -1.27 6.47 8.61
CA PRO A 200 0.01 6.18 9.26
C PRO A 200 0.42 4.70 9.37
N PHE A 201 -0.24 3.79 8.67
CA PHE A 201 0.02 2.34 8.75
C PHE A 201 -0.04 1.77 10.18
N LEU A 202 -0.85 2.38 11.06
CA LEU A 202 -1.05 1.92 12.44
C LEU A 202 -1.41 0.44 12.51
N TYR A 203 -2.16 -0.04 11.52
CA TYR A 203 -2.55 -1.44 11.43
C TYR A 203 -1.35 -2.39 11.27
N PHE A 204 -0.34 -2.00 10.49
CA PHE A 204 0.90 -2.77 10.37
C PHE A 204 1.70 -2.71 11.67
N ILE A 205 1.82 -1.53 12.27
CA ILE A 205 2.56 -1.32 13.51
C ILE A 205 1.98 -2.16 14.65
N GLN A 206 0.66 -2.12 14.85
CA GLN A 206 -0.02 -2.82 15.94
C GLN A 206 -0.01 -4.35 15.81
N ASN A 207 0.07 -4.88 14.58
CA ASN A 207 0.01 -6.32 14.31
C ASN A 207 1.35 -6.92 13.88
N TYR A 208 2.42 -6.13 13.85
CA TYR A 208 3.74 -6.55 13.41
C TYR A 208 4.25 -7.78 14.18
N ASP A 209 4.21 -7.72 15.52
CA ASP A 209 4.68 -8.82 16.36
C ASP A 209 3.84 -10.09 16.17
N LYS A 210 2.52 -9.95 16.02
CA LYS A 210 1.61 -11.09 15.80
C LYS A 210 1.89 -11.80 14.47
N ILE A 211 2.17 -11.03 13.41
CA ILE A 211 2.51 -11.59 12.09
C ILE A 211 3.87 -12.29 12.15
N LYS A 212 4.83 -11.73 12.88
CA LYS A 212 6.14 -12.35 13.11
C LYS A 212 6.03 -13.66 13.88
N GLU A 213 5.16 -13.74 14.89
CA GLU A 213 4.85 -14.97 15.61
C GLU A 213 4.23 -16.04 14.68
N GLU A 214 3.27 -15.67 13.84
CA GLU A 214 2.67 -16.60 12.88
C GLU A 214 3.67 -17.09 11.82
N LEU A 215 4.56 -16.20 11.34
CA LEU A 215 5.69 -16.58 10.48
C LEU A 215 6.58 -17.62 11.16
N GLN A 216 6.98 -17.41 12.42
CA GLN A 216 7.81 -18.35 13.17
C GLN A 216 7.11 -19.72 13.34
N LYS A 217 5.79 -19.72 13.56
CA LYS A 217 4.98 -20.94 13.67
C LYS A 217 4.94 -21.71 12.35
N ILE A 218 4.75 -21.02 11.22
CA ILE A 218 4.78 -21.63 9.88
C ILE A 218 6.17 -22.20 9.58
N GLU A 219 7.23 -21.42 9.79
CA GLU A 219 8.61 -21.87 9.55
C GLU A 219 8.99 -23.09 10.39
N SER A 220 8.49 -23.17 11.63
CA SER A 220 8.74 -24.32 12.53
C SER A 220 8.06 -25.60 12.04
N GLN A 221 6.94 -25.49 11.33
CA GLN A 221 6.24 -26.63 10.73
C GLN A 221 6.93 -27.12 9.45
N THR A 222 7.56 -26.21 8.71
CA THR A 222 8.26 -26.52 7.44
C THR A 222 9.64 -27.14 7.65
N ARG A 223 10.22 -27.04 8.86
CA ARG A 223 11.51 -27.69 9.14
C ARG A 223 11.36 -29.20 8.96
N PRO A 224 12.13 -29.83 8.05
CA PRO A 224 12.06 -31.27 7.87
C PRO A 224 12.36 -31.89 9.22
N ARG A 225 11.42 -32.72 9.70
CA ARG A 225 11.65 -33.60 10.83
C ARG A 225 12.77 -34.54 10.41
N THR A 226 14.02 -34.12 10.62
CA THR A 226 15.17 -34.99 10.56
C THR A 226 14.95 -35.99 11.68
N THR A 227 14.28 -37.09 11.34
CA THR A 227 14.26 -38.30 12.12
C THR A 227 15.72 -38.56 12.46
N PRO A 228 16.10 -38.62 13.75
CA PRO A 228 17.42 -39.08 14.12
C PRO A 228 17.51 -40.49 13.53
N MET A 229 18.22 -40.64 12.41
CA MET A 229 18.45 -41.94 11.81
C MET A 229 19.13 -42.77 12.88
N HIS A 230 18.37 -43.77 13.31
CA HIS A 230 18.74 -44.81 14.23
C HIS A 230 20.16 -45.28 13.92
N HIS A 231 21.09 -45.07 14.85
CA HIS A 231 22.36 -45.76 14.80
C HIS A 231 22.08 -47.27 14.80
N PRO A 232 22.63 -48.04 13.83
CA PRO A 232 22.64 -49.48 13.91
C PRO A 232 23.79 -49.89 14.81
N GLY A 233 23.46 -50.51 15.94
CA GLY A 233 24.41 -51.31 16.71
C GLY A 233 24.48 -50.94 18.18
N LEU A 234 23.70 -51.66 18.99
CA LEU A 234 24.19 -52.39 20.16
C LEU A 234 23.17 -53.50 20.50
N PRO A 235 23.64 -54.69 20.92
CA PRO A 235 22.84 -55.90 20.99
C PRO A 235 21.95 -55.97 22.23
N GLN A 236 20.86 -56.72 22.07
CA GLN A 236 19.97 -57.24 23.10
C GLN A 236 20.72 -57.68 24.36
N ASP A 237 20.21 -57.29 25.52
CA ASP A 237 20.15 -58.23 26.64
C ASP A 237 18.82 -58.08 27.41
N VAL A 238 18.34 -59.24 27.86
CA VAL A 238 16.97 -59.60 28.21
C VAL A 238 16.54 -59.18 29.62
N SER A 239 15.28 -58.78 29.79
CA SER A 239 14.33 -59.53 30.66
C SER A 239 12.95 -58.87 30.87
N PRO A 240 11.92 -59.67 31.22
CA PRO A 240 10.52 -59.35 30.98
C PRO A 240 9.76 -58.96 32.26
N SER A 241 8.69 -58.18 32.11
CA SER A 241 7.57 -58.22 33.06
C SER A 241 6.24 -58.01 32.35
N LEU A 242 5.47 -59.10 32.34
CA LEU A 242 4.06 -59.23 31.98
C LEU A 242 3.17 -58.39 32.92
N ARG A 243 2.16 -57.71 32.35
CA ARG A 243 0.73 -57.76 32.77
C ARG A 243 -0.17 -56.92 31.85
N ASP A 244 -1.26 -57.59 31.43
CA ASP A 244 -2.61 -57.13 31.04
C ASP A 244 -2.70 -55.95 30.06
N LEU A 245 -3.05 -56.10 28.78
CA LEU A 245 -4.18 -56.81 28.13
C LEU A 245 -5.57 -56.34 28.61
N GLU A 246 -5.97 -55.14 28.20
CA GLU A 246 -7.39 -54.83 28.03
C GLU A 246 -7.69 -54.18 26.67
N LYS A 247 -8.23 -55.03 25.79
CA LYS A 247 -9.05 -54.79 24.59
C LYS A 247 -9.28 -53.35 24.15
N GLN A 248 -8.73 -53.00 22.98
CA GLN A 248 -9.42 -52.13 22.03
C GLN A 248 -9.74 -52.89 20.74
N PRO A 249 -10.92 -52.63 20.13
CA PRO A 249 -11.38 -53.34 18.94
C PRO A 249 -10.58 -52.93 17.71
N GLU A 250 -10.06 -53.93 17.03
CA GLU A 250 -9.47 -53.83 15.70
C GLU A 250 -10.54 -53.37 14.70
N THR A 251 -10.32 -52.19 14.11
CA THR A 251 -10.92 -51.86 12.81
C THR A 251 -9.92 -52.28 11.74
N PRO A 252 -10.28 -53.22 10.84
CA PRO A 252 -9.46 -53.54 9.69
C PRO A 252 -9.72 -52.45 8.65
N ASN A 253 -8.80 -51.49 8.52
CA ASN A 253 -8.78 -50.61 7.37
C ASN A 253 -7.38 -50.59 6.76
N ASP A 254 -7.03 -51.72 6.15
CA ASP A 254 -5.94 -51.84 5.19
C ASP A 254 -6.27 -51.06 3.91
N HIS A 255 -6.02 -49.76 3.95
CA HIS A 255 -5.77 -48.97 2.74
C HIS A 255 -4.47 -48.19 2.94
N GLN A 256 -3.34 -48.92 2.93
CA GLN A 256 -2.05 -48.37 2.49
C GLN A 256 -2.13 -48.05 0.98
N GLY A 257 -2.90 -47.01 0.66
CA GLY A 257 -2.70 -46.27 -0.58
C GLY A 257 -1.62 -45.24 -0.28
N ALA A 258 -0.42 -45.45 -0.82
CA ALA A 258 0.57 -44.39 -0.93
C ALA A 258 -0.06 -43.24 -1.72
N THR A 259 -0.58 -42.22 -1.04
CA THR A 259 -1.18 -41.04 -1.65
C THR A 259 -0.10 -40.20 -2.31
N PRO A 260 -0.05 -40.11 -3.65
CA PRO A 260 0.76 -39.12 -4.34
C PRO A 260 -0.03 -37.81 -4.30
N GLY A 261 0.16 -37.03 -3.24
CA GLY A 261 -0.63 -35.80 -3.05
C GLY A 261 -0.12 -34.82 -1.99
N ASP A 262 0.97 -35.10 -1.28
CA ASP A 262 1.48 -34.23 -0.22
C ASP A 262 2.50 -33.18 -0.70
N GLU A 263 3.03 -33.33 -1.93
CA GLU A 263 4.03 -32.39 -2.47
C GLU A 263 3.47 -31.00 -2.73
N GLY A 264 2.19 -30.88 -3.11
CA GLY A 264 1.54 -29.59 -3.37
C GLY A 264 1.37 -28.75 -2.11
N ARG A 265 1.02 -29.40 -0.99
CA ARG A 265 0.74 -28.69 0.28
C ARG A 265 2.01 -28.11 0.90
N SER A 266 3.13 -28.80 0.76
CA SER A 266 4.40 -28.30 1.29
C SER A 266 4.91 -27.06 0.52
N GLY A 267 4.65 -27.00 -0.80
CA GLY A 267 5.00 -25.85 -1.63
C GLY A 267 4.23 -24.59 -1.21
N ASP A 268 2.93 -24.71 -0.99
CA ASP A 268 2.07 -23.59 -0.57
C ASP A 268 2.50 -23.01 0.78
N ILE A 269 2.86 -23.87 1.74
CA ILE A 269 3.32 -23.45 3.07
C ILE A 269 4.66 -22.72 2.97
N SER A 270 5.61 -23.24 2.17
CA SER A 270 6.91 -22.59 1.97
C SER A 270 6.76 -21.21 1.37
N ARG A 271 5.89 -21.08 0.36
CA ARG A 271 5.64 -19.81 -0.31
C ARG A 271 4.93 -18.80 0.60
N ALA A 272 3.95 -19.25 1.39
CA ALA A 272 3.30 -18.40 2.39
C ALA A 272 4.31 -17.85 3.41
N ALA A 273 5.28 -18.66 3.83
CA ALA A 273 6.35 -18.21 4.71
C ALA A 273 7.25 -17.14 4.06
N GLU A 274 7.58 -17.28 2.79
CA GLU A 274 8.36 -16.27 2.04
C GLU A 274 7.60 -14.95 1.91
N GLU A 275 6.32 -15.00 1.57
CA GLU A 275 5.47 -13.81 1.46
C GLU A 275 5.30 -13.09 2.82
N LEU A 276 5.12 -13.84 3.92
CA LEU A 276 5.08 -13.29 5.28
C LEU A 276 6.42 -12.70 5.72
N ARG A 277 7.54 -13.34 5.36
CA ARG A 277 8.88 -12.80 5.63
C ARG A 277 9.11 -11.49 4.88
N CYS A 278 8.73 -11.42 3.61
CA CYS A 278 8.75 -10.21 2.80
C CYS A 278 7.98 -9.06 3.49
N PHE A 279 6.78 -9.33 4.03
CA PHE A 279 6.03 -8.35 4.82
C PHE A 279 6.75 -7.91 6.10
N CYS A 280 7.26 -8.85 6.89
CA CYS A 280 7.98 -8.52 8.12
C CYS A 280 9.21 -7.66 7.86
N ASP A 281 9.97 -7.97 6.81
CA ASP A 281 11.15 -7.20 6.42
C ASP A 281 10.76 -5.81 5.93
N PHE A 282 9.71 -5.70 5.11
CA PHE A 282 9.17 -4.42 4.66
C PHE A 282 8.77 -3.51 5.82
N VAL A 283 7.94 -4.01 6.75
CA VAL A 283 7.48 -3.23 7.90
C VAL A 283 8.65 -2.80 8.78
N LYS A 284 9.58 -3.72 9.05
CA LYS A 284 10.75 -3.44 9.89
C LYS A 284 11.67 -2.38 9.29
N VAL A 285 11.91 -2.43 7.97
CA VAL A 285 12.88 -1.56 7.29
C VAL A 285 12.27 -0.21 6.94
N HIS A 286 11.01 -0.16 6.51
CA HIS A 286 10.43 1.05 5.94
C HIS A 286 9.40 1.74 6.84
N ILE A 287 8.65 0.98 7.63
CA ILE A 287 7.52 1.52 8.43
C ILE A 287 7.97 1.82 9.86
N MET A 288 8.62 0.86 10.53
CA MET A 288 9.01 0.99 11.94
C MET A 288 9.95 2.17 12.23
N PRO A 289 10.99 2.47 11.43
CA PRO A 289 11.87 3.60 11.72
C PRO A 289 11.13 4.94 11.75
N LYS A 290 10.12 5.10 10.89
CA LYS A 290 9.27 6.30 10.84
C LYS A 290 8.25 6.34 11.97
N TYR A 291 7.91 5.22 12.59
CA TYR A 291 7.09 5.17 13.81
C TYR A 291 7.94 5.44 15.06
N GLU A 292 9.09 4.78 15.17
CA GLU A 292 10.01 4.86 16.31
C GLU A 292 10.60 6.27 16.50
N GLN A 293 10.76 7.05 15.42
CA GLN A 293 11.18 8.45 15.51
C GLN A 293 10.24 9.31 16.38
N PHE A 294 8.96 8.92 16.51
CA PHE A 294 7.97 9.62 17.32
C PHE A 294 7.81 9.03 18.74
N GLN A 295 8.40 7.87 19.03
CA GLN A 295 8.32 7.24 20.36
C GLN A 295 9.33 7.80 21.36
N ASN A 296 10.41 8.40 20.87
CA ASN A 296 11.44 8.95 21.74
C ASN A 296 11.04 10.35 22.22
N ASP A 297 11.12 10.59 23.53
CA ASP A 297 10.90 11.91 24.17
C ASP A 297 11.84 13.02 23.64
N ALA A 298 12.80 12.64 22.79
CA ALA A 298 13.67 13.52 22.03
C ALA A 298 12.97 14.28 20.89
N PHE A 299 11.63 14.24 20.80
CA PHE A 299 10.83 15.14 19.97
C PHE A 299 10.87 16.60 20.47
N ALA A 300 12.06 17.07 20.89
CA ALA A 300 12.33 18.39 21.40
C ALA A 300 12.75 19.40 20.30
N GLY A 301 12.57 19.03 19.02
CA GLY A 301 13.03 19.81 17.86
C GLY A 301 11.91 20.36 16.97
N THR A 302 12.24 21.37 16.16
CA THR A 302 11.40 21.97 15.11
C THR A 302 11.28 21.08 13.87
N GLN A 303 11.05 19.77 14.05
CA GLN A 303 10.91 18.86 12.93
C GLN A 303 9.56 19.07 12.25
N ARG A 304 9.56 19.19 10.93
CA ARG A 304 8.32 19.24 10.15
C ARG A 304 7.63 17.89 10.27
N ILE A 305 6.37 17.90 10.69
CA ILE A 305 5.51 16.73 10.79
C ILE A 305 4.53 16.75 9.64
N HIS A 306 4.33 15.60 8.98
CA HIS A 306 3.26 15.45 8.01
C HIS A 306 1.91 15.34 8.72
N TYR A 307 0.87 15.95 8.13
CA TYR A 307 -0.48 15.90 8.68
C TYR A 307 -0.97 14.46 8.90
N ASP A 308 -0.64 13.55 7.97
CA ASP A 308 -1.01 12.13 8.03
C ASP A 308 -0.30 11.36 9.17
N ASP A 309 0.75 11.93 9.77
CA ASP A 309 1.47 11.33 10.91
C ASP A 309 0.97 11.83 12.27
N LEU A 310 0.05 12.79 12.31
CA LEU A 310 -0.44 13.35 13.58
C LEU A 310 -1.05 12.28 14.47
N GLU A 311 -1.70 11.27 13.89
CA GLU A 311 -2.29 10.16 14.63
C GLU A 311 -1.25 9.28 15.35
N ILE A 312 -0.01 9.22 14.87
CA ILE A 312 1.07 8.48 15.53
C ILE A 312 1.59 9.24 16.75
N ILE A 313 1.64 10.57 16.65
CA ILE A 313 2.28 11.45 17.63
C ILE A 313 1.41 11.59 18.87
N PHE A 314 0.10 11.76 18.70
CA PHE A 314 -0.82 11.96 19.81
C PHE A 314 -1.37 10.64 20.32
N ARG A 315 -1.14 10.38 21.61
CA ARG A 315 -1.77 9.28 22.32
C ARG A 315 -3.16 9.70 22.79
N SER A 316 -4.04 8.71 23.00
CA SER A 316 -5.35 8.97 23.57
C SER A 316 -5.20 9.63 24.95
N GLY A 317 -5.73 10.86 25.09
CA GLY A 317 -5.62 11.66 26.31
C GLY A 317 -4.59 12.79 26.25
N ASP A 318 -3.79 12.88 25.18
CA ASP A 318 -2.82 13.97 25.03
C ASP A 318 -3.52 15.30 24.76
N LEU A 319 -3.02 16.36 25.41
CA LEU A 319 -3.51 17.72 25.22
C LEU A 319 -2.83 18.36 24.01
N ILE A 320 -3.55 18.39 22.89
CA ILE A 320 -3.03 18.89 21.60
C ILE A 320 -2.88 20.41 21.58
N TYR A 321 -3.75 21.13 22.28
CA TYR A 321 -3.77 22.59 22.25
C TYR A 321 -4.33 23.16 23.56
N THR A 322 -3.57 24.08 24.16
CA THR A 322 -4.07 24.97 25.21
C THR A 322 -4.05 26.39 24.66
N PRO A 323 -5.18 27.08 24.55
CA PRO A 323 -5.18 28.48 24.14
C PRO A 323 -4.40 29.32 25.16
N ALA A 324 -3.58 30.25 24.68
CA ALA A 324 -2.70 31.06 25.54
C ALA A 324 -3.46 31.83 26.65
N SER A 325 -4.74 32.14 26.41
CA SER A 325 -5.63 32.81 27.37
C SER A 325 -6.03 31.96 28.57
N ALA A 326 -5.87 30.62 28.53
CA ALA A 326 -6.24 29.73 29.63
C ALA A 326 -5.22 29.69 30.78
N THR A 327 -4.07 30.38 30.63
CA THR A 327 -2.96 30.31 31.59
C THR A 327 -2.73 31.62 32.34
N GLN A 328 -3.63 32.62 32.24
CA GLN A 328 -3.52 33.79 33.10
C GLN A 328 -3.95 33.38 34.52
N PRO A 329 -3.04 33.34 35.51
CA PRO A 329 -3.47 33.20 36.89
C PRO A 329 -4.38 34.38 37.20
N GLU A 330 -5.60 34.12 37.72
CA GLU A 330 -6.37 35.17 38.38
C GLU A 330 -5.49 35.71 39.51
N GLU A 331 -4.88 36.88 39.32
CA GLU A 331 -4.34 37.66 40.42
C GLU A 331 -5.54 38.04 41.30
N GLU A 332 -5.73 37.29 42.38
CA GLU A 332 -6.75 37.54 43.39
C GLU A 332 -6.46 38.90 44.07
N PRO A 333 -7.40 39.87 44.06
CA PRO A 333 -7.17 41.24 44.54
C PRO A 333 -7.12 41.41 46.05
#